data_AF-A0AAE3NWH6-F1
#
_entry.id   AF-A0AAE3NWH6-F1
#
_cell.length_a   1.000
_cell.length_b   1.000
_cell.length_c   1.000
_cell.angle_alpha   90.00
_cell.angle_beta   90.00
_cell.angle_gamma   90.00
#
_symmetry.space_group_name_H-M   'P 1'
#
loop_
_entity.id
_entity.type
_entity.pdbx_description
1 polymer ?
#
loop_
_entity_poly.entity_id
_entity_poly.type
_entity_poly.pdbx_seq_one_letter_code
_entity_poly.pdbx_strand_id
1 'polypeptide(L)'
;MTRPCPFKYFKTSREIIRLAVMMYVRFPLSLRNVEDLLHERGIDVSHEAVRFWWHRFGPMFAAEIRKRRIEGMRSSQWRWHLDEMFVKINGERHYL
;
A
#
# COMPACT_ATOMS: atom_id res chain seq x y z
N MET A 1 -17.57 23.57 -2.38
CA MET A 1 -17.26 22.85 -3.64
C MET A 1 -17.07 21.37 -3.31
N THR A 2 -17.96 20.50 -3.77
CA THR A 2 -17.85 19.04 -3.57
C THR A 2 -16.67 18.51 -4.39
N ARG A 3 -15.72 17.82 -3.75
CA ARG A 3 -14.61 17.19 -4.47
C ARG A 3 -15.19 16.12 -5.42
N PRO A 4 -14.84 16.13 -6.72
CA PRO A 4 -15.31 15.10 -7.64
C PRO A 4 -14.83 13.71 -7.17
N CYS A 5 -15.71 12.70 -7.28
CA CYS A 5 -15.38 11.34 -6.87
C CYS A 5 -14.15 10.82 -7.65
N PRO A 6 -13.07 10.40 -6.96
CA PRO A 6 -11.83 10.00 -7.62
C PRO A 6 -11.97 8.69 -8.43
N PHE A 7 -13.01 7.89 -8.13
CA PHE A 7 -13.38 6.66 -8.82
C PHE A 7 -14.39 6.86 -9.97
N LYS A 8 -14.67 8.11 -10.36
CA LYS A 8 -15.55 8.38 -11.50
C LYS A 8 -14.95 7.76 -12.77
N TYR A 9 -15.79 7.13 -13.60
CA TYR A 9 -15.45 6.45 -14.86
C TYR A 9 -14.80 5.06 -14.76
N PHE A 10 -14.69 4.47 -13.56
CA PHE A 10 -14.28 3.08 -13.43
C PHE A 10 -15.47 2.14 -13.56
N LYS A 11 -15.32 1.07 -14.35
CA LYS A 11 -16.31 -0.02 -14.44
C LYS A 11 -16.24 -0.96 -13.22
N THR A 12 -15.07 -1.06 -12.61
CA THR A 12 -14.82 -1.86 -11.41
C THR A 12 -15.31 -1.15 -10.15
N SER A 13 -15.88 -1.90 -9.20
CA SER A 13 -16.29 -1.34 -7.91
C SER A 13 -15.11 -0.67 -7.18
N ARG A 14 -15.38 0.48 -6.55
CA ARG A 14 -14.44 1.19 -5.68
C ARG A 14 -13.84 0.31 -4.58
N GLU A 15 -14.60 -0.67 -4.09
CA GLU A 15 -14.14 -1.59 -3.03
C GLU A 15 -13.07 -2.53 -3.53
N ILE A 16 -13.21 -3.05 -4.76
CA ILE A 16 -12.22 -3.91 -5.41
C ILE A 16 -10.94 -3.13 -5.69
N ILE A 17 -11.06 -1.92 -6.26
CA ILE A 17 -9.90 -1.06 -6.53
C ILE A 17 -9.15 -0.76 -5.23
N ARG A 18 -9.88 -0.43 -4.16
CA ARG A 18 -9.30 -0.16 -2.84
C ARG A 18 -8.63 -1.40 -2.26
N LEU A 19 -9.25 -2.56 -2.36
CA LEU A 19 -8.68 -3.83 -1.91
C LEU A 19 -7.37 -4.14 -2.64
N ALA A 20 -7.37 -4.09 -3.97
CA ALA A 20 -6.21 -4.39 -4.80
C ALA A 20 -5.02 -3.48 -4.47
N VAL A 21 -5.26 -2.17 -4.39
CA VAL A 21 -4.22 -1.19 -4.03
C VAL A 21 -3.73 -1.40 -2.59
N MET A 22 -4.63 -1.71 -1.65
CA MET A 22 -4.24 -1.99 -0.26
C MET A 22 -3.41 -3.27 -0.13
N MET A 23 -3.73 -4.33 -0.89
CA MET A 23 -2.97 -5.58 -0.89
C MET A 23 -1.53 -5.33 -1.36
N TYR A 24 -1.36 -4.55 -2.42
CA TYR A 24 -0.05 -4.17 -2.94
C TYR A 24 0.77 -3.29 -1.97
N VAL A 25 0.12 -2.35 -1.27
CA VAL A 25 0.82 -1.43 -0.35
C VAL A 25 1.17 -2.08 0.98
N ARG A 26 0.28 -2.93 1.50
CA ARG A 26 0.38 -3.43 2.88
C ARG A 26 1.21 -4.70 2.99
N PHE A 27 1.26 -5.51 1.94
CA PHE A 27 1.95 -6.79 1.93
C PHE A 27 3.05 -6.78 0.86
N PRO A 28 4.15 -7.53 1.04
CA PRO A 28 5.22 -7.65 0.05
C PRO A 28 4.79 -8.54 -1.12
N LEU A 29 3.69 -8.20 -1.80
CA LEU A 29 3.11 -8.95 -2.91
C LEU A 29 3.57 -8.36 -4.24
N SER A 30 3.86 -9.23 -5.21
CA SER A 30 4.02 -8.82 -6.61
C SER A 30 2.66 -8.42 -7.21
N LEU A 31 2.66 -7.62 -8.28
CA LEU A 31 1.41 -7.27 -8.97
C LEU A 31 0.68 -8.51 -9.53
N ARG A 32 1.43 -9.55 -9.94
CA ARG A 32 0.86 -10.82 -10.41
C ARG A 32 0.21 -11.59 -9.26
N ASN A 33 0.82 -11.61 -8.08
CA ASN A 33 0.23 -12.24 -6.91
C ASN A 33 -1.11 -11.57 -6.53
N VAL A 34 -1.22 -10.24 -6.71
CA VAL A 34 -2.47 -9.52 -6.46
C VAL A 34 -3.53 -9.89 -7.51
N GLU A 35 -3.15 -10.03 -8.78
CA GLU A 35 -4.02 -10.55 -9.84
C GLU A 35 -4.53 -11.96 -9.50
N ASP A 36 -3.64 -12.88 -9.13
CA ASP A 36 -4.01 -14.26 -8.77
C ASP A 36 -4.99 -14.30 -7.58
N LEU A 37 -4.73 -13.51 -6.53
CA LEU A 37 -5.62 -13.42 -5.36
C LEU A 37 -6.99 -12.80 -5.65
N LEU A 38 -7.07 -11.90 -6.64
CA LEU A 38 -8.35 -11.37 -7.11
C LEU A 38 -9.07 -12.42 -7.97
N HIS A 39 -8.33 -13.15 -8.79
CA HIS A 39 -8.87 -14.21 -9.63
C HIS A 39 -9.47 -15.35 -8.80
N GLU A 40 -8.82 -15.76 -7.70
CA GLU A 40 -9.37 -16.73 -6.72
C GLU A 40 -10.72 -16.29 -6.13
N ARG A 41 -10.98 -14.98 -6.10
CA ARG A 41 -12.26 -14.40 -5.62
C ARG A 41 -13.28 -14.20 -6.74
N GLY A 42 -13.01 -14.70 -7.94
CA GLY A 42 -13.85 -14.54 -9.13
C GLY A 42 -13.77 -13.15 -9.76
N ILE A 43 -12.73 -12.37 -9.45
CA ILE A 43 -12.53 -11.03 -9.98
C ILE A 43 -11.45 -11.10 -11.06
N ASP A 44 -11.86 -11.05 -12.32
CA ASP A 44 -10.95 -11.07 -13.46
C ASP A 44 -10.37 -9.67 -13.74
N VAL A 45 -9.12 -9.45 -13.33
CA VAL A 45 -8.41 -8.18 -13.44
C VAL A 45 -6.93 -8.46 -13.69
N SER A 46 -6.37 -7.86 -14.74
CA SER A 46 -4.95 -7.99 -15.05
C SER A 46 -4.05 -7.22 -14.07
N HIS A 47 -2.82 -7.69 -13.85
CA HIS A 47 -1.81 -6.96 -13.07
C HIS A 47 -1.54 -5.54 -13.59
N GLU A 48 -1.69 -5.28 -14.90
CA GLU A 48 -1.58 -3.94 -15.48
C GLU A 48 -2.69 -3.00 -14.99
N ALA A 49 -3.91 -3.50 -14.79
CA ALA A 49 -4.99 -2.72 -14.19
C ALA A 49 -4.67 -2.37 -12.72
N VAL A 50 -4.11 -3.33 -11.96
CA VAL A 50 -3.63 -3.09 -10.59
C VAL A 50 -2.51 -2.04 -10.58
N ARG A 51 -1.56 -2.12 -11.52
CA ARG A 51 -0.48 -1.13 -11.71
C ARG A 51 -1.04 0.27 -11.97
N PHE A 52 -2.02 0.38 -12.86
CA PHE A 52 -2.69 1.64 -13.16
C PHE A 52 -3.40 2.23 -11.93
N TRP A 53 -4.12 1.41 -11.17
CA TRP A 53 -4.77 1.84 -9.93
C TRP A 53 -3.78 2.28 -8.88
N TRP A 54 -2.66 1.57 -8.72
CA TRP A 54 -1.58 1.98 -7.83
C TRP A 54 -1.02 3.34 -8.24
N HIS A 55 -0.70 3.55 -9.52
CA HIS A 55 -0.16 4.82 -9.98
C HIS A 55 -1.12 5.99 -9.74
N ARG A 56 -2.42 5.77 -9.92
CA ARG A 56 -3.45 6.82 -9.79
C ARG A 56 -3.86 7.09 -8.34
N PHE A 57 -4.03 6.05 -7.53
CA PHE A 57 -4.58 6.16 -6.18
C PHE A 57 -3.56 5.95 -5.06
N GLY A 58 -2.38 5.42 -5.37
CA GLY A 58 -1.32 5.14 -4.42
C GLY A 58 -0.99 6.31 -3.49
N PRO A 59 -0.78 7.53 -4.01
CA PRO A 59 -0.54 8.71 -3.16
C PRO A 59 -1.67 8.99 -2.17
N MET A 60 -2.93 8.80 -2.59
CA MET A 60 -4.10 9.00 -1.72
C MET A 60 -4.14 7.96 -0.59
N PHE A 61 -3.92 6.69 -0.91
CA PHE A 61 -3.91 5.61 0.09
C PHE A 61 -2.70 5.73 1.04
N ALA A 62 -1.52 6.05 0.52
CA ALA A 62 -0.33 6.27 1.34
C ALA A 62 -0.48 7.46 2.29
N ALA A 63 -1.15 8.54 1.85
CA ALA A 63 -1.46 9.68 2.72
C ALA A 63 -2.44 9.30 3.84
N GLU A 64 -3.50 8.56 3.51
CA GLU A 64 -4.48 8.07 4.49
C GLU A 64 -3.85 7.12 5.52
N ILE A 65 -2.99 6.19 5.09
CA ILE A 65 -2.27 5.27 5.99
C ILE A 65 -1.35 6.05 6.92
N ARG A 66 -0.57 7.01 6.40
CA ARG A 66 0.30 7.87 7.22
C ARG A 66 -0.51 8.68 8.23
N LYS A 67 -1.64 9.27 7.82
CA LYS A 67 -2.51 10.03 8.70
C LYS A 67 -3.02 9.17 9.87
N ARG A 68 -3.52 7.96 9.58
CA ARG A 68 -3.96 7.01 10.63
C ARG A 68 -2.84 6.60 11.58
N ARG A 69 -1.63 6.38 11.06
CA ARG A 69 -0.45 6.06 11.88
C ARG A 69 -0.14 7.21 12.85
N ILE A 70 -0.17 8.45 12.37
CA ILE A 70 0.09 9.64 13.20
C ILE A 70 -1.00 9.82 14.25
N GLU A 71 -2.27 9.66 13.88
CA GLU A 71 -3.40 9.74 14.81
C GLU A 71 -3.33 8.68 15.91
N GLY A 72 -2.99 7.43 15.56
CA GLY A 72 -2.75 6.37 16.55
C GLY A 72 -1.59 6.69 17.49
N MET A 73 -0.51 7.28 16.96
CA MET A 73 0.68 7.66 17.72
C MET A 73 0.43 8.83 18.68
N ARG A 74 -0.57 9.69 18.43
CA ARG A 74 -0.97 10.76 19.35
C ARG A 74 -1.64 10.25 20.63
N SER A 75 -2.19 9.02 20.63
CA SER A 75 -2.91 8.44 21.77
C SER A 75 -2.05 7.51 22.64
N SER A 76 -0.90 7.07 22.15
CA SER A 76 -0.02 6.11 22.85
C SER A 76 1.24 6.82 23.34
N GLN A 77 1.57 6.61 24.63
CA GLN A 77 2.79 7.12 25.28
C GLN A 77 4.01 6.96 24.36
N TRP A 78 4.60 8.08 23.96
CA TRP A 78 5.70 8.14 23.02
C TRP A 78 6.90 7.34 23.57
N ARG A 79 7.15 6.16 23.01
CA ARG A 79 8.36 5.36 23.24
C ARG A 79 9.13 5.27 21.93
N TRP A 80 10.29 5.89 21.90
CA TRP A 80 11.21 5.77 20.77
C TRP A 80 11.94 4.44 20.88
N HIS A 81 11.84 3.62 19.83
CA HIS A 81 12.65 2.44 19.66
C HIS A 81 13.68 2.77 18.59
N LEU A 82 14.96 2.78 18.96
CA LEU A 82 16.07 2.92 18.02
C LEU A 82 16.54 1.50 17.70
N ASP A 83 16.34 1.07 16.46
CA ASP A 83 16.85 -0.21 15.98
C ASP A 83 18.21 0.03 15.32
N GLU A 84 19.27 -0.57 15.87
CA GLU A 84 20.60 -0.57 15.30
C GLU A 84 20.80 -1.84 14.46
N MET A 85 21.19 -1.68 13.20
CA MET A 85 21.28 -2.78 12.24
C MET A 85 22.73 -2.97 11.80
N PHE A 86 23.27 -4.18 11.94
CA PHE A 86 24.62 -4.51 11.49
C PHE A 86 24.59 -5.04 10.06
N VAL A 87 25.32 -4.38 9.14
CA VAL A 87 25.49 -4.87 7.77
C VAL A 87 26.95 -5.23 7.54
N LYS A 88 27.19 -6.40 6.92
CA LYS A 88 28.53 -6.84 6.55
C LYS A 88 28.77 -6.50 5.08
N ILE A 89 29.65 -5.55 4.80
CA ILE A 89 30.05 -5.15 3.44
C ILE A 89 31.51 -5.60 3.24
N ASN A 90 31.77 -6.39 2.20
CA ASN A 90 33.13 -6.88 1.87
C ASN A 90 33.91 -7.54 3.02
N GLY A 91 33.23 -8.15 3.99
CA GLY A 91 33.89 -8.80 5.13
C GLY A 91 33.93 -7.97 6.41
N GLU A 92 33.75 -6.66 6.31
CA GLU A 92 33.77 -5.72 7.44
C GLU A 92 32.36 -5.40 7.91
N ARG A 93 32.18 -5.29 9.24
CA ARG A 93 30.91 -4.93 9.86
C ARG A 93 30.81 -3.41 9.94
N HIS A 94 29.75 -2.85 9.35
CA HIS A 94 29.44 -1.44 9.43
C HIS A 94 28.15 -1.21 10.22
N TYR A 95 28.16 -0.13 10.99
CA TYR A 95 27.01 0.39 11.72
C TYR A 95 26.26 1.38 10.83
N LEU A 96 24.93 1.28 10.80
CA LEU A 96 24.03 2.21 10.10
C LEU A 96 23.26 3.05 11.09
#